data_AF-A0A3A5Z1X1-F1
#
_entry.id   AF-A0A3A5Z1X1-F1
#
_cell.length_a   1.000
_cell.length_b   1.000
_cell.length_c   1.000
_cell.angle_alpha   90.00
_cell.angle_beta   90.00
_cell.angle_gamma   90.00
#
_symmetry.space_group_name_H-M   'P 1'
#
loop_
_entity.id
_entity.type
_entity.pdbx_description
1 polymer ?
#
loop_
_entity_poly.entity_id
_entity_poly.type
_entity_poly.pdbx_seq_one_letter_code
_entity_poly.pdbx_strand_id
1 'polypeptide(L)'
;MKKKIVLLGLMLQASSSMFAQTANSRSDINSMLSSWLIPAIGLLMLGGFIGLVIYNQEALRGKNGLSKQDGWISVGEGMIFIVVGIAAIGFIASKLASMNFSI
;
A
#
# COMPACT_ATOMS: atom_id res chain seq x y z
N MET A 1 -21.11 44.83 -17.28
CA MET A 1 -19.92 44.65 -16.42
C MET A 1 -20.20 43.87 -15.14
N LYS A 2 -21.28 44.15 -14.40
CA LYS A 2 -21.65 43.44 -13.15
C LYS A 2 -21.73 41.90 -13.27
N LYS A 3 -22.34 41.37 -14.34
CA LYS A 3 -22.45 39.90 -14.57
C LYS A 3 -21.10 39.20 -14.76
N LYS A 4 -20.10 39.87 -15.36
CA LYS A 4 -18.76 39.31 -15.59
C LYS A 4 -17.95 39.22 -14.28
N ILE A 5 -18.14 40.18 -13.37
CA ILE A 5 -17.50 40.23 -12.06
C ILE A 5 -18.05 39.13 -11.13
N VAL A 6 -19.37 38.90 -11.16
CA VAL A 6 -20.01 37.82 -10.41
C VAL A 6 -19.53 36.44 -10.88
N LEU A 7 -19.43 36.24 -12.20
CA LEU A 7 -18.92 34.98 -12.76
C LEU A 7 -17.45 34.73 -12.39
N LEU A 8 -16.62 35.78 -12.38
CA LEU A 8 -15.21 35.69 -11.97
C LEU A 8 -15.07 35.34 -10.48
N GLY A 9 -15.92 35.92 -9.62
CA GLY A 9 -15.95 35.61 -8.19
C GLY A 9 -16.45 34.18 -7.88
N LEU A 10 -17.36 33.64 -8.69
CA LEU A 10 -17.81 32.26 -8.60
C LEU A 10 -16.73 31.27 -9.07
N MET A 11 -16.02 31.58 -10.15
CA MET A 11 -14.91 30.75 -10.64
C MET A 11 -13.74 30.72 -9.65
N LEU A 12 -13.42 31.86 -9.02
CA LEU A 12 -12.39 31.94 -7.98
C LEU A 12 -12.75 31.10 -6.75
N GLN A 13 -14.01 31.13 -6.31
CA GLN A 13 -14.49 30.30 -5.19
C GLN A 13 -14.55 28.81 -5.53
N ALA A 14 -14.91 28.45 -6.77
CA ALA A 14 -14.86 27.07 -7.25
C ALA A 14 -13.42 26.55 -7.33
N SER A 15 -12.47 27.40 -7.73
CA SER A 15 -11.06 27.03 -7.80
C SER A 15 -10.45 26.79 -6.42
N SER A 16 -10.81 27.60 -5.42
CA SER A 16 -10.33 27.43 -4.04
C SER A 16 -10.98 26.25 -3.34
N SER A 17 -12.25 25.94 -3.60
CA SER A 17 -12.92 24.74 -3.06
C SER A 17 -12.34 23.45 -3.66
N MET A 18 -12.03 23.42 -4.96
CA MET A 18 -11.34 22.28 -5.59
C MET A 18 -9.91 22.08 -5.07
N PHE A 19 -9.18 23.18 -4.82
CA PHE A 19 -7.85 23.13 -4.19
C PHE A 19 -7.92 22.66 -2.74
N ALA A 20 -8.90 23.12 -1.96
CA ALA A 20 -9.13 22.68 -0.58
C ALA A 20 -9.55 21.21 -0.51
N GLN A 21 -10.41 20.76 -1.44
CA GLN A 21 -10.79 19.35 -1.56
C GLN A 21 -9.58 18.48 -1.91
N THR A 22 -8.72 18.93 -2.83
CA THR A 22 -7.47 18.22 -3.17
C THR A 22 -6.48 18.18 -2.00
N ALA A 23 -6.35 19.27 -1.23
CA ALA A 23 -5.51 19.32 -0.03
C ALA A 23 -6.03 18.39 1.09
N ASN A 24 -7.35 18.36 1.31
CA ASN A 24 -7.99 17.47 2.28
C ASN A 24 -7.85 16.00 1.87
N SER A 25 -8.07 15.67 0.59
CA SER A 25 -7.88 14.29 0.09
C SER A 25 -6.43 13.80 0.28
N ARG A 26 -5.43 14.67 0.12
CA ARG A 26 -4.03 14.31 0.40
C ARG A 26 -3.79 14.03 1.88
N SER A 27 -4.35 14.86 2.76
CA SER A 27 -4.27 14.65 4.22
C SER A 27 -4.93 13.34 4.64
N ASP A 28 -6.12 13.05 4.10
CA ASP A 28 -6.88 11.84 4.39
C ASP A 28 -6.15 10.59 3.87
N ILE A 29 -5.61 10.64 2.65
CA ILE A 29 -4.78 9.55 2.09
C ILE A 29 -3.53 9.33 2.95
N ASN A 30 -2.88 10.39 3.43
CA ASN A 30 -1.67 10.24 4.25
C ASN A 30 -1.99 9.66 5.64
N SER A 31 -3.10 10.10 6.24
CA SER A 31 -3.66 9.51 7.47
C SER A 31 -3.99 8.03 7.26
N MET A 32 -4.57 7.70 6.10
CA MET A 32 -4.85 6.32 5.74
C MET A 32 -3.56 5.50 5.54
N LEU A 33 -2.57 6.00 4.81
CA LEU A 33 -1.32 5.26 4.61
C LEU A 33 -0.62 4.97 5.96
N SER A 34 -0.56 5.98 6.83
CA SER A 34 0.16 5.90 8.09
C SER A 34 -0.58 5.15 9.21
N SER A 35 -1.90 5.32 9.34
CA SER A 35 -2.65 4.84 10.51
C SER A 35 -3.04 3.36 10.45
N TRP A 36 -3.21 2.79 9.25
CA TRP A 36 -3.75 1.43 9.09
C TRP A 36 -3.07 0.66 7.97
N LEU A 37 -2.75 1.29 6.83
CA LEU A 37 -2.17 0.55 5.70
C LEU A 37 -0.73 0.06 5.96
N ILE A 38 0.16 0.95 6.40
CA ILE A 38 1.56 0.59 6.74
C ILE A 38 1.59 -0.45 7.88
N PRO A 39 0.86 -0.28 9.00
CA PRO A 39 0.78 -1.30 10.04
C PRO A 39 0.27 -2.66 9.53
N ALA A 40 -0.79 -2.68 8.70
CA ALA A 40 -1.35 -3.90 8.16
C ALA A 40 -0.36 -4.63 7.22
N ILE A 41 0.34 -3.90 6.35
CA ILE A 41 1.40 -4.45 5.50
C ILE A 41 2.53 -5.02 6.35
N GLY A 42 2.93 -4.33 7.41
CA GLY A 42 3.93 -4.82 8.36
C GLY A 42 3.53 -6.12 9.04
N LEU A 43 2.27 -6.22 9.48
CA LEU A 43 1.73 -7.45 10.07
C LEU A 43 1.64 -8.60 9.07
N LEU A 44 1.26 -8.34 7.82
CA LEU A 44 1.24 -9.34 6.75
C LEU A 44 2.66 -9.85 6.45
N MET A 45 3.64 -8.94 6.36
CA MET A 45 5.05 -9.29 6.16
C MET A 45 5.59 -10.14 7.31
N LEU A 46 5.32 -9.74 8.56
CA LEU A 46 5.74 -10.48 9.74
C LEU A 46 5.06 -11.85 9.83
N GLY A 47 3.74 -11.90 9.62
CA GLY A 47 2.97 -13.14 9.63
C GLY A 47 3.42 -14.10 8.53
N GLY A 48 3.67 -13.59 7.32
CA GLY A 48 4.21 -14.36 6.22
C GLY A 48 5.61 -14.90 6.52
N PHE A 49 6.50 -14.08 7.10
CA PHE A 49 7.82 -14.52 7.54
C PHE A 49 7.74 -15.64 8.59
N ILE A 50 6.92 -15.47 9.63
CA ILE A 50 6.72 -16.49 10.66
C ILE A 50 6.17 -17.78 10.04
N GLY A 51 5.19 -17.69 9.15
CA GLY A 51 4.64 -18.83 8.43
C GLY A 51 5.70 -19.60 7.64
N LEU A 52 6.58 -18.89 6.92
CA LEU A 52 7.68 -19.49 6.17
C LEU A 52 8.72 -20.13 7.08
N VAL A 53 9.04 -19.52 8.22
CA VAL A 53 9.96 -20.09 9.22
C VAL A 53 9.38 -21.38 9.81
N ILE A 54 8.08 -21.40 10.12
CA ILE A 54 7.40 -22.61 10.63
C ILE A 54 7.39 -23.70 9.56
N TYR A 55 7.06 -23.35 8.32
CA TYR A 55 7.04 -24.32 7.21
C TYR A 55 8.42 -24.94 6.96
N ASN A 56 9.50 -24.14 7.06
CA ASN A 56 10.87 -24.60 6.85
C ASN A 56 11.59 -25.03 8.14
N GLN A 57 10.86 -25.24 9.24
CA GLN A 57 11.46 -25.41 10.57
C GLN A 57 12.42 -26.61 10.66
N GLU A 58 12.16 -27.69 9.92
CA GLU A 58 13.04 -28.87 9.91
C GLU A 58 14.41 -28.57 9.32
N ALA A 59 14.44 -27.90 8.16
CA ALA A 59 15.67 -27.47 7.50
C ALA A 59 16.42 -26.42 8.33
N LEU A 60 15.70 -25.45 8.90
CA LEU A 60 16.29 -24.42 9.77
C LEU A 60 16.92 -24.99 11.04
N ARG A 61 16.39 -26.11 11.54
CA ARG A 61 16.97 -26.84 12.67
C ARG A 61 18.11 -27.76 12.26
N GLY A 62 18.36 -27.94 10.97
CA GLY A 62 19.37 -28.88 10.45
C GLY A 62 19.04 -30.33 10.77
N LYS A 63 17.75 -30.66 10.86
CA LYS A 63 17.30 -32.04 11.10
C LYS A 63 17.23 -32.80 9.78
N ASN A 64 17.22 -34.13 9.85
CA ASN A 64 16.96 -35.00 8.71
C ASN A 64 17.97 -34.85 7.55
N GLY A 65 19.22 -34.45 7.84
CA GLY A 65 20.25 -34.23 6.82
C GLY A 65 20.07 -32.96 5.99
N LEU A 66 19.11 -32.09 6.34
CA LEU A 66 18.83 -30.84 5.66
C LEU A 66 19.85 -29.76 6.05
N SER A 67 20.26 -28.96 5.06
CA SER A 67 21.12 -27.80 5.28
C SER A 67 20.33 -26.63 5.88
N LYS A 68 20.87 -26.05 6.96
CA LYS A 68 20.30 -24.82 7.53
C LYS A 68 20.35 -23.64 6.57
N GLN A 69 21.37 -23.61 5.71
CA GLN A 69 21.52 -22.58 4.70
C GLN A 69 20.37 -22.67 3.70
N ASP A 70 20.05 -23.87 3.22
CA ASP A 70 18.97 -24.10 2.26
C ASP A 70 17.61 -23.76 2.88
N GLY A 71 17.42 -24.04 4.17
CA GLY A 71 16.23 -23.63 4.92
C GLY A 71 16.04 -22.10 4.94
N TRP A 72 17.10 -21.32 5.17
CA TRP A 72 17.03 -19.86 5.13
C TRP A 72 16.88 -19.31 3.72
N ILE A 73 17.49 -19.95 2.72
CA ILE A 73 17.30 -19.60 1.30
C ILE A 73 15.83 -19.78 0.91
N SER A 74 15.21 -20.91 1.26
CA SER A 74 13.79 -21.17 1.01
C SER A 74 12.87 -20.13 1.68
N VAL A 75 13.17 -19.75 2.93
CA VAL A 75 12.44 -18.66 3.61
C VAL A 75 12.63 -17.34 2.86
N GLY A 76 13.85 -17.03 2.41
CA GLY A 76 14.15 -15.83 1.64
C GLY A 76 13.41 -15.78 0.30
N GLU A 77 13.41 -16.88 -0.45
CA GLU A 77 12.66 -17.03 -1.70
C GLU A 77 11.16 -16.83 -1.47
N GLY A 78 10.60 -17.46 -0.43
CA GLY A 78 9.21 -17.25 -0.03
C GLY A 78 8.89 -15.79 0.28
N MET A 79 9.79 -15.08 0.96
CA MET A 79 9.60 -13.66 1.28
C MET A 79 9.60 -12.77 0.03
N ILE A 80 10.37 -13.12 -1.01
CA ILE A 80 10.33 -12.40 -2.28
C ILE A 80 8.93 -12.47 -2.90
N PHE A 81 8.29 -13.64 -2.89
CA PHE A 81 6.91 -13.78 -3.39
C PHE A 81 5.91 -12.94 -2.59
N ILE A 82 6.07 -12.86 -1.27
CA ILE A 82 5.21 -12.04 -0.42
C ILE A 82 5.38 -10.55 -0.77
N VAL A 83 6.62 -10.07 -0.89
CA VAL A 83 6.91 -8.67 -1.27
C VAL A 83 6.35 -8.34 -2.64
N VAL A 84 6.57 -9.21 -3.63
CA VAL A 84 6.04 -9.02 -4.99
C VAL A 84 4.51 -9.03 -5.00
N GLY A 85 3.88 -9.91 -4.22
CA GLY A 85 2.41 -9.95 -4.07
C GLY A 85 1.84 -8.67 -3.49
N ILE A 86 2.44 -8.15 -2.41
CA ILE A 86 2.04 -6.88 -1.80
C ILE A 86 2.23 -5.72 -2.79
N ALA A 87 3.36 -5.68 -3.49
CA ALA A 87 3.63 -4.67 -4.50
C ALA A 87 2.61 -4.71 -5.65
N ALA A 88 2.23 -5.91 -6.11
CA ALA A 88 1.21 -6.07 -7.15
C ALA A 88 -0.17 -5.57 -6.70
N ILE A 89 -0.59 -5.90 -5.47
CA ILE A 89 -1.84 -5.39 -4.89
C ILE A 89 -1.79 -3.86 -4.78
N GLY A 90 -0.68 -3.31 -4.29
CA GLY A 90 -0.48 -1.86 -4.19
C GLY A 90 -0.55 -1.17 -5.56
N PHE A 91 0.04 -1.77 -6.59
CA PHE A 91 -0.01 -1.28 -7.97
C PHE A 91 -1.45 -1.28 -8.53
N ILE A 92 -2.18 -2.39 -8.35
CA ILE A 92 -3.58 -2.50 -8.80
C ILE A 92 -4.46 -1.47 -8.05
N ALA A 93 -4.30 -1.36 -6.74
CA ALA A 93 -5.02 -0.39 -5.92
C ALA A 93 -4.73 1.06 -6.37
N SER A 94 -3.48 1.38 -6.67
CA SER A 94 -3.09 2.69 -7.22
C SER A 94 -3.76 2.97 -8.56
N LYS A 95 -3.82 1.98 -9.46
CA LYS A 95 -4.53 2.11 -10.74
C LYS A 95 -6.03 2.32 -10.55
N LEU A 96 -6.68 1.54 -9.69
CA LEU A 96 -8.10 1.69 -9.37
C LEU A 96 -8.42 3.06 -8.75
N ALA A 97 -7.59 3.53 -7.81
CA ALA A 97 -7.75 4.85 -7.19
C ALA A 97 -7.57 6.02 -8.18
N SER A 98 -6.81 5.81 -9.27
CA SER A 98 -6.62 6.81 -10.33
C SER A 98 -7.76 6.85 -11.36
N MET A 99 -8.70 5.90 -11.32
CA MET A 99 -9.87 5.90 -12.20
C MET A 99 -10.90 6.90 -11.65
N ASN A 100 -11.12 8.00 -12.38
CA ASN A 100 -12.26 8.87 -12.14
C ASN A 100 -13.53 8.11 -12.53
N PHE A 101 -14.29 7.63 -11.53
CA PHE A 101 -15.68 7.27 -11.74
C PHE A 101 -16.45 8.56 -12.01
N SER A 102 -16.63 8.90 -13.29
CA SER A 102 -17.67 9.85 -13.68
C SER A 102 -18.99 9.19 -13.32
N ILE A 103 -19.65 9.68 -12.27
CA ILE A 103 -21.09 9.45 -12.04
C ILE A 103 -21.85 10.46 -12.88
#